data_AF-X1AQH9-F1
#
_entry.id   AF-X1AQH9-F1
#
_cell.length_a   1.000
_cell.length_b   1.000
_cell.length_c   1.000
_cell.angle_alpha   90.00
_cell.angle_beta   90.00
_cell.angle_gamma   90.00
#
_symmetry.space_group_name_H-M   'P 1'
#
loop_
_entity.id
_entity.type
_entity.pdbx_description
1 polymer ?
#
loop_
_entity_poly.entity_id
_entity_poly.type
_entity_poly.pdbx_seq_one_letter_code
_entity_poly.pdbx_strand_id
1 'polypeptide(L)'
;MIFISLNSKSIQKLAEQFGYLPYMIERYFQFLGEDQTKQLLEANEKPVTPSIRVNTLKIDKDSLKNRLGSKGFKLESIDWIDYVFKIKKSPLNLGSTQLPFSSWLLLNLFRPQFYECPFFDNSIF
;
A
#
# COMPACT_ATOMS: atom_id res chain seq x y z
N MET A 1 -2.69 -32.45 -1.10
CA MET A 1 -1.94 -31.63 -0.12
C MET A 1 -0.47 -31.71 -0.49
N ILE A 2 0.07 -30.66 -1.09
CA ILE A 2 1.51 -30.59 -1.36
C ILE A 2 2.17 -30.14 -0.05
N PHE A 3 2.83 -31.06 0.65
CA PHE A 3 3.71 -30.71 1.77
C PHE A 3 4.99 -30.13 1.16
N ILE A 4 5.06 -28.80 1.03
CA ILE A 4 6.33 -28.14 0.77
C ILE A 4 7.16 -28.33 2.04
N SER A 5 8.33 -28.97 1.93
CA SER A 5 9.20 -29.12 3.09
C SER A 5 9.82 -27.76 3.44
N LEU A 6 9.77 -27.37 4.72
CA LEU A 6 10.50 -26.25 5.33
C LEU A 6 12.01 -26.22 4.98
N ASN A 7 12.54 -27.32 4.43
CA ASN A 7 13.95 -27.52 4.12
C ASN A 7 14.34 -27.22 2.67
N SER A 8 13.47 -26.61 1.86
CA SER A 8 13.90 -26.18 0.52
C SER A 8 14.94 -25.07 0.62
N LYS A 9 16.08 -25.24 -0.07
CA LYS A 9 17.17 -24.26 -0.08
C LYS A 9 16.73 -22.86 -0.54
N SER A 10 15.71 -22.80 -1.41
CA SER A 10 15.14 -21.55 -1.91
C SER A 10 14.36 -20.78 -0.84
N ILE A 11 13.57 -21.46 -0.01
CA ILE A 11 12.82 -20.84 1.10
C ILE A 11 13.79 -20.25 2.13
N GLN A 12 14.81 -21.01 2.53
CA GLN A 12 15.81 -20.53 3.50
C GLN A 12 16.56 -19.30 2.96
N LYS A 13 16.97 -19.34 1.69
CA LYS A 13 17.66 -18.21 1.06
C LYS A 13 16.80 -16.95 1.04
N LEU A 14 15.52 -17.05 0.68
CA LEU A 14 14.60 -15.90 0.68
C LEU A 14 14.30 -15.39 2.08
N ALA A 15 14.15 -16.30 3.05
CA ALA A 15 13.96 -15.96 4.45
C ALA A 15 15.13 -15.13 4.99
N GLU A 16 16.37 -15.55 4.71
CA GLU A 16 17.58 -14.80 5.08
C GLU A 16 17.69 -13.45 4.34
N GLN A 17 17.43 -13.43 3.03
CA GLN A 17 17.57 -12.23 2.21
C GLN A 17 16.60 -11.11 2.63
N PHE A 18 15.35 -11.45 2.94
CA PHE A 18 14.30 -10.50 3.29
C PHE A 18 14.01 -10.42 4.80
N GLY A 19 14.74 -11.17 5.63
CA GLY A 19 14.60 -11.14 7.09
C GLY A 19 13.30 -11.75 7.64
N TYR A 20 12.73 -12.74 6.94
CA TYR A 20 11.51 -13.45 7.36
C TYR A 20 11.84 -14.81 7.99
N LEU A 21 10.89 -15.36 8.75
CA LEU A 21 11.00 -16.74 9.22
C LEU A 21 10.67 -17.71 8.07
N PRO A 22 11.40 -18.83 7.90
CA PRO A 22 11.19 -19.77 6.79
C PRO A 22 9.74 -20.25 6.60
N TYR A 23 9.00 -20.48 7.69
CA TYR A 23 7.60 -20.91 7.62
C TYR A 23 6.67 -19.84 7.00
N MET A 24 7.00 -18.56 7.11
CA MET A 24 6.21 -17.47 6.51
C MET A 24 6.35 -17.49 4.99
N ILE A 25 7.58 -17.69 4.51
CA ILE A 25 7.86 -17.80 3.08
C ILE A 25 7.22 -19.05 2.49
N GLU A 26 7.27 -20.17 3.22
CA GLU A 26 6.56 -21.40 2.83
C GLU A 26 5.06 -21.16 2.69
N ARG A 27 4.44 -20.45 3.65
CA ARG A 27 3.02 -20.10 3.59
C ARG A 27 2.69 -19.24 2.38
N TYR A 28 3.52 -18.25 2.05
CA TYR A 28 3.34 -17.46 0.84
C TYR A 28 3.51 -18.30 -0.43
N PHE A 29 4.46 -19.25 -0.45
CA PHE A 29 4.61 -20.18 -1.57
C PHE A 29 3.36 -21.05 -1.75
N GLN A 30 2.76 -21.52 -0.66
CA GLN A 30 1.54 -22.32 -0.71
C GLN A 30 0.33 -21.52 -1.23
N PHE A 31 0.22 -20.25 -0.87
CA PHE A 31 -0.92 -19.42 -1.28
C PHE A 31 -0.75 -18.77 -2.66
N LEU A 32 0.46 -18.31 -2.99
CA LEU A 32 0.73 -17.44 -4.15
C LEU A 32 1.63 -18.13 -5.19
N GLY A 33 2.31 -19.22 -4.83
CA GLY A 33 3.41 -19.77 -5.61
C GLY A 33 4.71 -18.96 -5.44
N GLU A 34 5.79 -19.47 -6.03
CA GLU A 34 7.13 -18.94 -5.84
C GLU A 34 7.32 -17.53 -6.45
N ASP A 35 6.90 -17.32 -7.69
CA ASP A 35 7.13 -16.06 -8.40
C ASP A 35 6.35 -14.89 -7.78
N GLN A 36 5.08 -15.11 -7.43
CA GLN A 36 4.25 -14.09 -6.77
C GLN A 36 4.74 -13.80 -5.36
N THR A 37 5.28 -14.79 -4.65
CA THR A 37 5.88 -14.55 -3.33
C THR A 37 7.09 -13.63 -3.45
N LYS A 38 7.98 -13.84 -4.42
CA LYS A 38 9.12 -12.94 -4.65
C LYS A 38 8.65 -11.51 -4.92
N GLN A 39 7.65 -11.34 -5.79
CA GLN A 39 7.06 -10.02 -6.07
C GLN A 39 6.48 -9.36 -4.82
N LEU A 40 5.79 -10.11 -3.96
CA LEU A 40 5.24 -9.60 -2.70
C LEU A 40 6.36 -9.15 -1.74
N LEU A 41 7.43 -9.93 -1.61
CA LEU A 41 8.57 -9.59 -0.76
C LEU A 41 9.28 -8.33 -1.27
N GLU A 42 9.54 -8.25 -2.57
CA GLU A 42 10.12 -7.06 -3.20
C GLU A 42 9.23 -5.81 -3.06
N ALA A 43 7.90 -5.98 -3.12
CA ALA A 43 6.96 -4.89 -2.90
C ALA A 43 6.94 -4.40 -1.44
N ASN A 44 7.19 -5.28 -0.48
CA ASN A 44 7.26 -4.94 0.94
C ASN A 44 8.48 -4.09 1.30
N GLU A 45 9.59 -4.26 0.60
CA GLU A 45 10.81 -3.45 0.78
C GLU A 45 10.63 -2.01 0.26
N LYS A 46 9.65 -1.76 -0.61
CA LYS A 46 9.40 -0.42 -1.13
C LYS A 46 8.76 0.47 -0.05
N PRO A 47 9.20 1.73 0.07
CA PRO A 47 8.63 2.66 1.03
C PRO A 47 7.13 2.83 0.78
N VAL A 48 6.36 2.94 1.87
CA VAL A 48 4.92 3.18 1.80
C VAL A 48 4.67 4.50 1.11
N THR A 49 3.96 4.46 -0.02
CA THR A 49 3.50 5.70 -0.63
C THR A 49 2.35 6.27 0.20
N PRO A 50 2.49 7.47 0.78
CA PRO A 50 1.42 8.06 1.56
C PRO A 50 0.21 8.35 0.67
N SER A 51 -0.96 8.03 1.18
CA SER A 51 -2.23 8.24 0.50
C SER A 51 -3.26 8.79 1.49
N ILE A 52 -4.27 9.46 0.96
CA ILE A 52 -5.34 10.09 1.73
C ILE A 52 -6.67 9.52 1.26
N ARG A 53 -7.46 9.00 2.20
CA ARG A 53 -8.88 8.74 1.97
C ARG A 53 -9.69 10.00 2.29
N VAL A 54 -10.52 10.41 1.35
CA VAL A 54 -11.48 11.49 1.51
C VAL A 54 -12.63 11.01 2.40
N ASN A 55 -12.98 11.80 3.42
CA ASN A 55 -14.21 11.58 4.15
C ASN A 55 -15.38 12.23 3.38
N THR A 56 -16.01 11.44 2.50
CA THR A 56 -17.11 11.87 1.63
C THR A 56 -18.36 12.32 2.39
N LEU A 57 -18.50 11.97 3.68
CA LEU A 57 -19.58 12.46 4.54
C LEU A 57 -19.42 13.94 4.93
N LYS A 58 -18.21 14.50 4.79
CA LYS A 58 -17.88 15.87 5.21
C LYS A 58 -17.46 16.78 4.06
N ILE A 59 -16.82 16.24 3.03
CA ILE A 59 -16.33 16.99 1.87
C ILE A 59 -16.31 16.12 0.62
N ASP A 60 -16.57 16.74 -0.52
CA ASP A 60 -16.34 16.11 -1.81
C ASP A 60 -14.84 16.04 -2.18
N LYS A 61 -14.53 15.12 -3.09
CA LYS A 61 -13.18 14.81 -3.58
C LYS A 61 -12.47 16.04 -4.15
N ASP A 62 -13.16 16.82 -4.98
CA ASP A 62 -12.56 17.91 -5.76
C ASP A 62 -12.31 19.14 -4.90
N SER A 63 -13.24 19.48 -4.01
CA SER A 63 -13.06 20.50 -2.99
C SER A 63 -11.86 20.18 -2.10
N LEU A 64 -11.66 18.91 -1.73
CA LEU A 64 -10.51 18.53 -0.92
C LEU A 64 -9.21 18.69 -1.71
N LYS A 65 -9.19 18.23 -2.96
CA LYS A 65 -8.04 18.37 -3.87
C LYS A 65 -7.65 19.84 -4.04
N ASN A 66 -8.62 20.72 -4.25
CA ASN A 66 -8.39 22.15 -4.40
C ASN A 66 -7.84 22.79 -3.11
N ARG A 67 -8.40 22.44 -1.94
CA ARG A 67 -7.96 22.95 -0.63
C ARG A 67 -6.56 22.48 -0.23
N LEU A 68 -6.20 21.25 -0.55
CA LEU A 68 -4.86 20.73 -0.31
C LEU A 68 -3.87 21.26 -1.36
N GLY A 69 -4.30 21.38 -2.62
CA GLY A 69 -3.52 21.97 -3.70
C GLY A 69 -3.13 23.42 -3.41
N SER A 70 -4.04 24.24 -2.88
CA SER A 70 -3.74 25.63 -2.48
C SER A 70 -2.72 25.72 -1.34
N LYS A 71 -2.52 24.65 -0.57
CA LYS A 71 -1.50 24.54 0.48
C LYS A 71 -0.21 23.88 0.01
N GLY A 72 -0.08 23.61 -1.29
CA GLY A 72 1.13 23.08 -1.92
C GLY A 72 1.22 21.56 -1.94
N PHE A 73 0.15 20.82 -1.59
CA PHE A 73 0.12 19.37 -1.77
C PHE A 73 -0.04 19.02 -3.25
N LYS A 74 0.69 18.00 -3.72
CA LYS A 74 0.48 17.40 -5.03
C LYS A 74 -0.19 16.03 -4.85
N LEU A 75 -1.45 15.96 -5.27
CA LEU A 75 -2.30 14.78 -5.17
C LEU A 75 -2.58 14.21 -6.56
N GLU A 76 -2.46 12.89 -6.68
CA GLU A 76 -2.80 12.11 -7.86
C GLU A 76 -4.03 11.26 -7.54
N SER A 77 -5.04 11.30 -8.41
CA SER A 77 -6.21 10.43 -8.31
C SER A 77 -5.84 9.00 -8.72
N ILE A 78 -6.51 8.03 -8.10
CA ILE A 78 -6.38 6.63 -8.45
C ILE A 78 -7.60 6.25 -9.28
N ASP A 79 -7.40 5.68 -10.48
CA ASP A 79 -8.50 5.48 -11.46
C ASP A 79 -9.60 4.53 -10.98
N TRP A 80 -9.26 3.58 -10.12
CA TRP A 80 -10.18 2.54 -9.63
C TRP A 80 -10.78 2.85 -8.25
N ILE A 81 -10.31 3.89 -7.55
CA ILE A 81 -10.91 4.34 -6.29
C ILE A 81 -11.11 5.85 -6.29
N ASP A 82 -12.37 6.25 -6.34
CA ASP A 82 -12.73 7.66 -6.43
C ASP A 82 -12.49 8.48 -5.16
N TYR A 83 -12.46 7.85 -4.00
CA TYR A 83 -12.31 8.55 -2.72
C TYR A 83 -10.89 8.50 -2.14
N VAL A 84 -9.88 8.13 -2.95
CA VAL A 84 -8.48 8.06 -2.50
C VAL A 84 -7.56 8.88 -3.41
N PHE A 85 -6.60 9.56 -2.77
CA PHE A 85 -5.53 10.28 -3.44
C PHE A 85 -4.15 9.74 -3.04
N LYS A 86 -3.27 9.54 -4.02
CA LYS A 86 -1.84 9.29 -3.83
C LYS A 86 -1.12 10.62 -3.66
N ILE A 87 -0.24 10.73 -2.67
CA ILE A 87 0.46 11.98 -2.37
C ILE A 87 1.85 11.93 -3.01
N LYS A 88 2.08 12.77 -4.03
CA LYS A 88 3.40 12.89 -4.69
C LYS A 88 4.34 13.81 -3.93
N LYS A 89 3.79 14.90 -3.38
CA LYS A 89 4.55 15.89 -2.64
C LYS A 89 3.72 16.41 -1.49
N SER A 90 4.31 16.35 -0.29
CA SER A 90 3.74 16.88 0.93
C SER A 90 4.67 17.97 1.48
N PRO A 91 4.25 19.25 1.49
CA PRO A 91 5.05 20.31 2.12
C PRO A 91 4.98 20.24 3.66
N LEU A 92 3.99 19.53 4.20
CA LEU A 92 3.73 19.39 5.63
C LEU A 92 3.62 17.92 6.03
N ASN A 93 3.96 17.61 7.27
CA ASN A 93 3.68 16.29 7.82
C ASN A 93 2.17 16.16 8.08
N LEU A 94 1.52 15.22 7.40
CA LEU A 94 0.06 14.99 7.49
C LEU A 94 -0.37 14.62 8.91
N GLY A 95 0.50 13.91 9.64
CA GLY A 95 0.26 13.53 11.04
C GLY A 95 0.37 14.68 12.05
N SER A 96 1.00 15.81 11.67
CA SER A 96 1.19 16.96 12.56
C SER A 96 0.46 18.23 12.11
N THR A 97 -0.32 18.15 11.02
CA THR A 97 -1.09 19.29 10.51
C THR A 97 -2.31 19.51 11.42
N GLN A 98 -2.53 20.75 11.89
CA GLN A 98 -3.60 21.09 12.84
C GLN A 98 -4.99 20.58 12.39
N LEU A 99 -5.79 20.28 13.42
CA LEU A 99 -7.11 19.62 13.48
C LEU A 99 -8.15 19.88 12.38
N PRO A 100 -8.24 21.02 11.65
CA PRO A 100 -9.20 21.12 10.57
C PRO A 100 -8.98 20.12 9.45
N PHE A 101 -7.76 19.63 9.16
CA PHE A 101 -7.57 18.63 8.09
C PHE A 101 -7.89 17.20 8.51
N SER A 102 -7.48 16.79 9.71
CA SER A 102 -7.69 15.42 10.20
C SER A 102 -9.16 15.03 10.27
N SER A 103 -10.07 15.99 10.44
CA SER A 103 -11.52 15.73 10.43
C SER A 103 -12.05 15.31 9.05
N TRP A 104 -11.41 15.76 7.97
CA TRP A 104 -11.83 15.61 6.57
C TRP A 104 -11.08 14.45 5.88
N LEU A 105 -9.99 14.00 6.50
CA LEU A 105 -9.11 12.95 6.01
C LEU A 105 -9.21 11.72 6.91
N LEU A 106 -9.40 10.55 6.33
CA LEU A 106 -9.09 9.30 7.01
C LEU A 106 -7.67 8.91 6.62
N LEU A 107 -6.72 9.09 7.54
CA LEU A 107 -5.35 8.59 7.41
C LEU A 107 -5.39 7.07 7.53
N ASN A 108 -5.58 6.41 6.39
CA ASN A 108 -5.29 4.99 6.27
C ASN A 108 -3.92 4.87 5.61
N LEU A 109 -3.08 3.98 6.13
CA LEU A 109 -1.89 3.49 5.42
C LEU A 109 -2.34 2.62 4.25
N PHE A 110 -3.03 3.22 3.28
CA PHE A 110 -3.34 2.56 2.04
C PHE A 110 -2.03 2.51 1.24
N ARG A 111 -1.59 1.30 0.89
CA ARG A 111 -0.31 1.03 0.23
C ARG A 111 -0.55 0.85 -1.26
N PRO A 112 -0.63 1.94 -2.05
CA PRO A 112 -0.99 1.84 -3.46
C PRO A 112 0.03 1.04 -4.29
N GLN A 113 1.25 0.85 -3.78
CA GLN A 113 2.29 0.06 -4.46
C GLN A 113 1.93 -1.43 -4.62
N PHE A 114 0.99 -1.96 -3.84
CA PHE A 114 0.53 -3.34 -4.01
C PHE A 114 -0.38 -3.52 -5.22
N TYR A 115 -1.03 -2.46 -5.71
CA TYR A 115 -1.85 -2.53 -6.94
C TYR A 115 -1.03 -2.40 -8.21
N GLU A 116 0.23 -1.95 -8.09
CA GLU A 116 1.20 -2.03 -9.18
C GLU A 116 1.74 -3.47 -9.33
N CYS A 117 1.49 -4.36 -8.35
CA CYS A 117 1.78 -5.77 -8.48
C CYS A 117 0.62 -6.47 -9.23
N PRO A 118 0.91 -7.27 -10.27
CA PRO A 118 -0.11 -8.05 -11.00
C PRO A 118 -0.81 -9.11 -10.13
N PHE A 119 -0.37 -9.26 -8.87
CA PHE A 119 -0.90 -10.17 -7.86
C PHE A 119 -2.23 -9.72 -7.27
N PHE A 120 -2.43 -8.42 -7.05
CA PHE A 120 -3.71 -7.89 -6.60
C PHE A 120 -4.57 -7.61 -7.82
N ASP A 121 -5.20 -8.67 -8.36
CA ASP A 121 -6.22 -8.49 -9.38
C ASP A 121 -7.32 -7.56 -8.84
N ASN A 122 -7.70 -6.57 -9.63
CA ASN A 122 -8.59 -5.47 -9.26
C ASN A 122 -10.06 -5.93 -9.04
N SER A 123 -10.27 -7.23 -8.85
CA SER A 123 -11.55 -7.93 -8.78
C SER A 123 -12.00 -8.26 -7.36
N ILE A 124 -11.22 -7.91 -6.33
CA ILE A 124 -11.48 -8.29 -4.92
C ILE A 124 -11.92 -7.11 -4.01
N PHE A 125 -12.18 -5.92 -4.57
CA PHE A 125 -12.80 -4.81 -3.81
C PHE A 125 -13.98 -4.19 -4.54
#